data_AF-A0A9J6BYK9-F1
#
_entry.id   AF-A0A9J6BYK9-F1
#
_cell.length_a   1.000
_cell.length_b   1.000
_cell.length_c   1.000
_cell.angle_alpha   90.00
_cell.angle_beta   90.00
_cell.angle_gamma   90.00
#
_symmetry.space_group_name_H-M   'P 1'
#
loop_
_entity.id
_entity.type
_entity.pdbx_description
1 polymer ?
#
loop_
_entity_poly.entity_id
_entity_poly.type
_entity_poly.pdbx_seq_one_letter_code
_entity_poly.pdbx_strand_id
1 'polypeptide(L)'
;MKSIFCAILVILLPLLVFSLETSNHLAFQYFKTKHSKTYHNKTEEQNRFKIFSENYLFIKKHNKRFQKGLETYELGINQFTDLTRDEFRKLISGIPLPPLSKNSSKTTIKLHEHIRQKRTIVQNESVPINWVAGNLDLRTTAIPMYKNILFKN
;
A
#
# COMPACT_ATOMS: atom_id res chain seq x y z
N MET A 1 -19.21 40.28 7.03
CA MET A 1 -18.80 38.97 7.61
C MET A 1 -18.95 37.82 6.63
N LYS A 2 -20.11 37.63 5.96
CA LYS A 2 -20.32 36.57 4.95
C LYS A 2 -19.42 36.70 3.70
N SER A 3 -19.18 37.92 3.22
CA SER A 3 -18.30 38.20 2.07
C SER A 3 -16.82 37.91 2.33
N ILE A 4 -16.34 38.22 3.54
CA ILE A 4 -14.95 37.95 3.96
C ILE A 4 -14.71 36.44 4.07
N PHE A 5 -15.68 35.69 4.59
CA PHE A 5 -15.59 34.23 4.66
C PHE A 5 -15.51 33.57 3.28
N CYS A 6 -16.30 34.05 2.30
CA CYS A 6 -16.22 33.57 0.92
C CYS A 6 -14.86 33.88 0.27
N ALA A 7 -14.32 35.09 0.47
CA ALA A 7 -13.01 35.46 -0.06
C ALA A 7 -11.89 34.58 0.52
N ILE A 8 -11.93 34.28 1.82
CA ILE A 8 -11.00 33.37 2.48
C ILE A 8 -11.14 31.95 1.91
N LEU A 9 -12.36 31.44 1.73
CA LEU A 9 -12.61 30.10 1.17
C LEU A 9 -12.08 29.97 -0.28
N VAL A 10 -12.25 31.01 -1.09
CA VAL A 10 -11.80 31.06 -2.50
C VAL A 10 -10.28 31.09 -2.60
N ILE A 11 -9.56 31.66 -1.62
CA ILE A 11 -8.10 31.69 -1.62
C ILE A 11 -7.50 30.42 -0.97
N LEU A 12 -8.12 29.89 0.08
CA LEU A 12 -7.60 28.73 0.82
C LEU A 12 -7.76 27.41 0.05
N LEU A 13 -8.85 27.22 -0.69
CA LEU A 13 -9.08 25.98 -1.44
C LEU A 13 -8.04 25.73 -2.55
N PRO A 14 -7.70 26.70 -3.43
CA PRO A 14 -6.65 26.53 -4.43
C PRO A 14 -5.27 26.27 -3.82
N LEU A 15 -4.92 26.96 -2.73
CA LEU A 15 -3.65 26.76 -2.02
C LEU A 15 -3.53 25.32 -1.47
N LEU A 16 -4.61 24.79 -0.92
CA LEU A 16 -4.65 23.42 -0.41
C LEU A 16 -4.47 22.40 -1.55
N VAL A 17 -5.20 22.56 -2.65
CA VAL A 17 -5.09 21.68 -3.83
C VAL A 17 -3.66 21.72 -4.40
N PHE A 18 -3.08 22.91 -4.51
CA PHE A 18 -1.71 23.09 -4.99
C PHE A 18 -0.67 22.39 -4.09
N SER A 19 -0.81 22.50 -2.77
CA SER A 19 0.09 21.81 -1.83
C SER A 19 0.00 20.28 -1.90
N LEU A 20 -1.21 19.72 -2.11
CA LEU A 20 -1.41 18.28 -2.26
C LEU A 20 -0.78 17.77 -3.55
N GLU A 21 -0.96 18.51 -4.64
CA GLU A 21 -0.35 18.20 -5.94
C GLU A 21 1.18 18.19 -5.85
N THR A 22 1.75 19.19 -5.16
CA THR A 22 3.19 19.27 -4.89
C THR A 22 3.69 18.06 -4.10
N SER A 23 2.95 17.62 -3.08
CA SER A 23 3.31 16.43 -2.29
C SER A 23 3.29 15.14 -3.11
N ASN A 24 2.26 14.95 -3.94
CA ASN A 24 2.15 13.78 -4.81
C ASN A 24 3.26 13.77 -5.86
N HIS A 25 3.56 14.93 -6.45
CA HIS A 25 4.65 15.07 -7.42
C HIS A 25 6.01 14.71 -6.80
N LEU A 26 6.34 15.21 -5.61
CA LEU A 26 7.57 14.84 -4.91
C LEU A 26 7.64 13.34 -4.60
N ALA A 27 6.54 12.74 -4.13
CA ALA A 27 6.46 11.31 -3.89
C ALA A 27 6.65 10.49 -5.18
N PHE A 28 6.12 10.97 -6.30
CA PHE A 28 6.29 10.32 -7.60
C PHE A 28 7.72 10.41 -8.12
N GLN A 29 8.39 11.57 -7.97
CA GLN A 29 9.80 11.71 -8.34
C GLN A 29 10.68 10.75 -7.51
N TYR A 30 10.45 10.67 -6.20
CA TYR A 30 11.14 9.71 -5.34
C TYR A 30 10.86 8.27 -5.75
N PHE A 31 9.61 7.93 -6.06
CA PHE A 31 9.21 6.61 -6.57
C PHE A 31 9.95 6.25 -7.86
N LYS A 32 10.01 7.17 -8.83
CA LYS A 32 10.73 6.94 -10.09
C LYS A 32 12.20 6.64 -9.86
N THR A 33 12.87 7.43 -9.02
CA THR A 33 14.27 7.22 -8.69
C THR A 33 14.49 5.89 -7.96
N LYS A 34 13.65 5.60 -6.94
CA LYS A 34 13.78 4.39 -6.11
C LYS A 34 13.56 3.09 -6.89
N HIS A 35 12.67 3.09 -7.87
CA HIS A 35 12.32 1.91 -8.66
C HIS A 35 12.81 1.98 -10.11
N SER A 36 13.74 2.90 -10.40
CA SER A 36 14.35 3.10 -11.71
C SER A 36 13.32 3.18 -12.86
N LYS A 37 12.22 3.90 -12.63
CA LYS A 37 11.15 4.03 -13.62
C LYS A 37 11.51 5.05 -14.69
N THR A 38 11.39 4.62 -15.93
CA THR A 38 11.48 5.47 -17.12
C THR A 38 10.22 5.25 -17.96
N TYR A 39 9.71 6.32 -18.55
CA TYR A 39 8.51 6.30 -19.39
C TYR A 39 8.85 6.81 -20.79
N HIS A 40 8.14 6.32 -21.80
CA HIS A 40 8.48 6.57 -23.19
C HIS A 40 8.24 8.03 -23.60
N ASN A 41 7.18 8.64 -23.08
CA ASN A 41 6.83 10.03 -23.39
C ASN A 41 6.10 10.71 -22.22
N LYS A 42 5.92 12.03 -22.34
CA LYS A 42 5.28 12.86 -21.31
C LYS A 42 3.84 12.45 -21.05
N THR A 43 3.11 12.01 -22.08
CA THR A 43 1.72 11.56 -21.94
C THR A 43 1.63 10.29 -21.11
N GLU A 44 2.52 9.33 -21.33
CA GLU A 44 2.64 8.13 -20.50
C GLU A 44 3.01 8.51 -19.07
N GLU A 45 4.01 9.37 -18.88
CA GLU A 45 4.41 9.82 -17.55
C GLU A 45 3.25 10.48 -16.78
N GLN A 46 2.45 11.32 -17.45
CA GLN A 46 1.25 11.93 -16.87
C GLN A 46 0.21 10.88 -16.47
N ASN A 47 -0.03 9.88 -17.32
CA ASN A 47 -0.94 8.79 -17.00
C ASN A 47 -0.45 7.97 -15.80
N ARG A 48 0.86 7.66 -15.77
CA ARG A 48 1.50 6.92 -14.67
C ARG A 48 1.48 7.72 -13.38
N PHE A 49 1.68 9.04 -13.45
CA PHE A 49 1.56 9.94 -12.31
C PHE A 49 0.14 9.96 -11.74
N LYS A 50 -0.88 9.98 -12.59
CA LYS A 50 -2.28 9.92 -12.15
C LYS A 50 -2.57 8.61 -11.41
N ILE A 51 -2.20 7.47 -12.00
CA ILE A 51 -2.38 6.14 -11.38
C ILE A 51 -1.62 6.05 -10.05
N PHE A 52 -0.36 6.51 -10.04
CA PHE A 52 0.45 6.56 -8.82
C PHE A 52 -0.21 7.40 -7.73
N SER A 53 -0.73 8.58 -8.07
CA SER A 53 -1.37 9.48 -7.10
C SER A 53 -2.63 8.86 -6.49
N GLU A 54 -3.44 8.17 -7.29
CA GLU A 54 -4.61 7.43 -6.82
C GLU A 54 -4.21 6.29 -5.86
N ASN A 55 -3.22 5.49 -6.23
CA ASN A 55 -2.70 4.40 -5.41
C ASN A 55 -2.01 4.92 -4.13
N TYR A 56 -1.27 6.02 -4.21
CA TYR A 56 -0.63 6.65 -3.06
C TYR A 56 -1.66 7.18 -2.05
N LEU A 57 -2.74 7.82 -2.53
CA LEU A 57 -3.84 8.24 -1.67
C LEU A 57 -4.52 7.05 -0.99
N PHE A 58 -4.71 5.94 -1.71
CA PHE A 58 -5.24 4.71 -1.16
C PHE A 58 -4.36 4.17 -0.02
N ILE A 59 -3.04 4.10 -0.24
CA ILE A 59 -2.05 3.69 0.78
C ILE A 59 -2.17 4.57 2.03
N LYS A 60 -2.20 5.91 1.88
CA LYS A 60 -2.32 6.84 3.01
C LYS A 60 -3.62 6.63 3.80
N LYS A 61 -4.75 6.43 3.10
CA LYS A 61 -6.05 6.18 3.74
C LYS A 61 -6.05 4.86 4.51
N HIS A 62 -5.49 3.80 3.92
CA HIS A 62 -5.38 2.50 4.56
C HIS A 62 -4.50 2.56 5.81
N ASN A 63 -3.32 3.18 5.74
CA ASN A 63 -2.42 3.28 6.88
C ASN A 63 -2.99 4.16 8.00
N LYS A 64 -3.77 5.19 7.66
CA LYS A 64 -4.53 5.96 8.66
C LYS A 64 -5.58 5.09 9.38
N ARG A 65 -6.16 4.09 8.71
CA ARG A 65 -7.07 3.12 9.34
C ARG A 65 -6.30 2.08 10.17
N PHE A 66 -5.16 1.62 9.70
CA PHE A 66 -4.26 0.75 10.46
C PHE A 66 -3.83 1.39 11.78
N GLN A 67 -3.42 2.65 11.77
CA GLN A 67 -3.06 3.40 12.99
C GLN A 67 -4.21 3.51 14.01
N LYS A 68 -5.46 3.36 13.55
CA LYS A 68 -6.66 3.31 14.39
C LYS A 68 -7.06 1.90 14.82
N GLY A 69 -6.26 0.88 14.49
CA GLY A 69 -6.58 -0.53 14.74
C GLY A 69 -7.68 -1.10 13.83
N LEU A 70 -8.10 -0.37 12.78
CA LEU A 70 -9.18 -0.79 11.87
C LEU A 70 -8.69 -1.64 10.70
N GLU A 71 -7.37 -1.79 10.55
CA GLU A 71 -6.73 -2.67 9.59
C GLU A 71 -5.65 -3.46 10.33
N THR A 72 -5.31 -4.65 9.81
CA THR A 72 -4.35 -5.56 10.46
C THR A 72 -2.93 -5.44 9.89
N TYR A 73 -2.74 -4.57 8.89
CA TYR A 73 -1.46 -4.36 8.20
C TYR A 73 -1.35 -2.94 7.65
N GLU A 74 -0.15 -2.56 7.26
CA GLU A 74 0.13 -1.33 6.51
C GLU A 74 0.47 -1.63 5.05
N LEU A 75 0.25 -0.65 4.19
CA LEU A 75 0.66 -0.65 2.80
C LEU A 75 1.87 0.27 2.59
N GLY A 76 2.70 -0.07 1.62
CA GLY A 76 3.85 0.74 1.22
C GLY A 76 3.83 1.00 -0.28
N ILE A 77 4.51 2.08 -0.69
CA ILE A 77 4.83 2.31 -2.10
C ILE A 77 5.81 1.23 -2.55
N ASN A 78 5.50 0.58 -3.67
CA ASN A 78 6.34 -0.43 -4.32
C ASN A 78 6.42 -0.22 -5.84
N GLN A 79 7.19 -1.06 -6.53
CA GLN A 79 7.45 -0.99 -7.97
C GLN A 79 6.21 -1.11 -8.88
N PHE A 80 5.03 -1.46 -8.33
CA PHE A 80 3.77 -1.60 -9.05
C PHE A 80 2.77 -0.48 -8.73
N THR A 81 3.18 0.54 -7.97
CA THR A 81 2.29 1.62 -7.52
C THR A 81 1.79 2.49 -8.68
N ASP A 82 2.46 2.49 -9.82
CA ASP A 82 2.09 3.18 -11.06
C ASP A 82 1.24 2.33 -12.03
N LEU A 83 0.82 1.14 -11.60
CA LEU A 83 0.01 0.23 -12.41
C LEU A 83 -1.45 0.22 -11.97
N THR A 84 -2.33 0.06 -12.95
CA THR A 84 -3.72 -0.28 -12.71
C THR A 84 -3.86 -1.74 -12.29
N ARG A 85 -5.02 -2.09 -11.72
CA ARG A 85 -5.36 -3.47 -11.35
C ARG A 85 -5.23 -4.42 -12.54
N ASP A 86 -5.72 -4.03 -13.71
CA ASP A 86 -5.74 -4.91 -14.88
C ASP A 86 -4.35 -5.09 -15.49
N GLU A 87 -3.54 -4.03 -15.52
CA GLU A 87 -2.12 -4.12 -15.90
C GLU A 87 -1.34 -5.03 -14.95
N PHE A 88 -1.56 -4.88 -13.64
CA PHE A 88 -0.94 -5.75 -12.65
C PHE A 88 -1.37 -7.21 -12.82
N ARG A 89 -2.65 -7.48 -13.06
CA ARG A 89 -3.17 -8.83 -13.32
C ARG A 89 -2.53 -9.43 -14.56
N LYS A 90 -2.45 -8.68 -15.67
CA LYS A 90 -1.79 -9.15 -16.89
C LYS A 90 -0.32 -9.50 -16.64
N LEU A 91 0.37 -8.73 -15.81
CA LEU A 91 1.78 -8.97 -15.46
C LEU A 91 1.97 -10.28 -14.68
N ILE A 92 1.05 -10.63 -13.78
CA ILE A 92 1.15 -11.85 -12.95
C ILE A 92 0.50 -13.09 -13.58
N SER A 93 -0.46 -12.93 -14.50
CA SER A 93 -1.18 -14.03 -15.15
C SER A 93 -0.29 -14.92 -16.04
N GLY A 94 0.92 -14.47 -16.38
CA GLY A 94 1.92 -15.27 -17.10
C GLY A 94 2.78 -16.18 -16.21
N ILE A 95 2.64 -16.12 -14.88
CA ILE A 95 3.40 -16.98 -13.96
C ILE A 95 2.63 -18.30 -13.82
N PRO A 96 3.16 -19.43 -14.33
CA PRO A 96 2.52 -20.72 -14.11
C PRO A 96 2.48 -20.97 -12.60
N LEU A 97 1.28 -21.12 -12.06
CA LEU A 97 1.11 -21.52 -10.67
C LEU A 97 1.82 -22.86 -10.48
N PRO A 98 2.75 -23.01 -9.51
CA PRO A 98 3.24 -24.33 -9.16
C PRO A 98 2.03 -25.20 -8.83
N PRO A 99 2.02 -26.47 -9.26
CA PRO A 99 0.85 -27.33 -9.11
C PRO A 99 0.38 -27.28 -7.66
N LEU A 100 -0.87 -26.88 -7.45
CA LEU A 100 -1.49 -26.83 -6.14
C LEU A 100 -1.51 -28.25 -5.59
N SER A 101 -0.51 -28.60 -4.78
CA SER A 101 -0.49 -29.84 -4.02
C SER A 101 -1.75 -29.89 -3.15
N LYS A 102 -2.56 -30.94 -3.29
CA LYS A 102 -3.82 -31.17 -2.54
C LYS A 102 -3.63 -31.18 -1.01
N ASN A 103 -2.39 -31.21 -0.53
CA ASN A 103 -2.05 -31.11 0.90
C ASN A 103 -1.82 -29.66 1.37
N SER A 104 -1.77 -28.67 0.46
CA SER A 104 -1.49 -27.26 0.80
C SER A 104 -2.57 -26.67 1.69
N SER A 105 -3.83 -27.12 1.57
CA SER A 105 -4.96 -26.68 2.40
C SER A 105 -4.78 -27.07 3.87
N LYS A 106 -4.31 -28.30 4.14
CA LYS A 106 -4.03 -28.75 5.52
C LYS A 106 -2.80 -28.05 6.10
N THR A 107 -1.79 -27.78 5.28
CA THR A 107 -0.57 -27.06 5.71
C THR A 107 -0.83 -25.57 5.95
N THR A 108 -1.61 -24.90 5.10
CA THR A 108 -1.99 -23.49 5.30
C THR A 108 -2.90 -23.31 6.51
N ILE A 109 -3.82 -24.25 6.76
CA ILE A 109 -4.67 -24.25 7.96
C ILE A 109 -3.82 -24.50 9.22
N LYS A 110 -2.92 -25.50 9.23
CA LYS A 110 -1.99 -25.73 10.35
C LYS A 110 -1.07 -24.53 10.60
N LEU A 111 -0.58 -23.88 9.55
CA LEU A 111 0.27 -22.70 9.66
C LEU A 111 -0.50 -21.50 10.23
N HIS A 112 -1.74 -21.27 9.75
CA HIS A 112 -2.61 -20.22 10.30
C HIS A 112 -2.96 -20.47 11.76
N GLU A 113 -3.22 -21.72 12.14
CA GLU A 113 -3.50 -22.11 13.52
C GLU A 113 -2.28 -21.93 14.41
N HIS A 114 -1.10 -22.34 13.96
CA HIS A 114 0.15 -22.17 14.70
C HIS A 114 0.52 -20.69 14.87
N ILE A 115 0.30 -19.85 13.86
CA ILE A 115 0.46 -18.39 13.96
C ILE A 115 -0.55 -17.78 14.93
N ARG A 116 -1.81 -18.27 14.94
CA ARG A 116 -2.84 -17.83 15.88
C ARG A 116 -2.48 -18.18 17.32
N GLN A 117 -1.97 -19.39 17.56
CA GLN A 117 -1.50 -19.86 18.86
C GLN A 117 -0.28 -19.09 19.37
N LYS A 118 0.70 -18.82 18.50
CA LYS A 118 1.85 -17.96 18.85
C LYS A 118 1.42 -16.53 19.18
N ARG A 119 0.43 -15.99 18.47
CA ARG A 119 -0.10 -14.63 18.73
C ARG A 119 -0.85 -14.54 20.06
N THR A 120 -1.56 -15.60 20.49
CA THR A 120 -2.19 -15.64 21.82
C THR A 120 -1.18 -15.74 22.96
N ILE A 121 -0.03 -16.38 22.76
CA ILE A 121 1.04 -16.46 23.76
C ILE A 121 1.70 -15.08 23.94
N VAL A 122 1.96 -14.36 22.83
CA VAL A 122 2.57 -13.02 22.87
C VAL A 122 1.67 -11.94 23.47
N GLN A 123 0.34 -12.11 23.46
CA GLN A 123 -0.58 -11.15 24.08
C GLN A 123 -0.76 -11.35 25.59
N ASN A 124 -0.27 -12.46 26.16
CA ASN A 124 -0.45 -12.78 27.58
C ASN A 124 0.85 -12.64 28.42
N GLU A 125 1.97 -12.26 27.79
CA GLU A 125 3.19 -11.86 28.48
C GLU A 125 3.48 -10.40 28.12
N SER A 126 3.65 -9.56 29.14
CA SER A 126 4.12 -8.18 29.00
C SER A 126 5.45 -8.18 28.24
N VAL A 127 5.42 -7.87 26.94
CA VAL A 127 6.60 -7.96 26.07
C VAL A 127 7.70 -7.01 26.58
N PRO A 128 8.92 -7.50 26.89
CA PRO A 128 10.01 -6.65 27.35
C PRO A 128 10.53 -5.76 26.22
N ILE A 129 10.93 -4.54 26.59
CA ILE A 129 11.26 -3.39 25.72
C ILE A 129 12.44 -3.66 24.74
N ASN A 130 13.14 -4.80 24.83
CA ASN A 130 14.37 -5.07 24.08
C ASN A 130 14.21 -5.86 22.75
N TRP A 131 13.00 -6.24 22.33
CA TRP A 131 12.78 -7.00 21.07
C TRP A 131 12.48 -6.16 19.82
N VAL A 132 12.58 -4.82 19.87
CA VAL A 132 12.28 -3.95 18.71
C VAL A 132 13.47 -3.81 17.75
N ALA A 133 14.66 -4.32 18.08
CA ALA A 133 15.85 -4.17 17.24
C ALA A 133 16.35 -5.54 16.74
N GLY A 134 16.13 -5.82 15.46
CA GLY A 134 16.83 -6.89 14.75
C GLY A 134 15.96 -8.11 14.45
N ASN A 135 15.23 -8.05 13.34
CA ASN A 135 15.02 -9.13 12.36
C ASN A 135 13.83 -8.75 11.48
N LEU A 136 14.10 -7.87 10.50
CA LEU A 136 13.13 -7.53 9.46
C LEU A 136 13.14 -8.66 8.42
N ASP A 137 12.44 -9.75 8.72
CA ASP A 137 12.29 -10.89 7.82
C ASP A 137 11.56 -10.51 6.52
N LEU A 138 12.13 -10.91 5.39
CA LEU A 138 11.72 -10.63 3.99
C LEU A 138 10.35 -11.24 3.58
N ARG A 139 9.43 -11.50 4.52
CA ARG A 139 8.11 -12.10 4.26
C ARG A 139 6.93 -11.19 4.58
N THR A 140 7.14 -10.04 5.19
CA THR A 140 6.06 -9.16 5.67
C THR A 140 5.64 -8.09 4.65
N THR A 141 6.37 -7.93 3.54
CA THR A 141 6.18 -6.80 2.60
C THR A 141 5.43 -7.14 1.31
N ALA A 142 5.21 -8.41 0.97
CA ALA A 142 4.69 -8.77 -0.36
C ALA A 142 3.25 -9.30 -0.37
N ILE A 143 2.76 -9.95 0.69
CA ILE A 143 1.48 -10.68 0.64
C ILE A 143 0.20 -9.81 0.77
N PRO A 144 0.15 -8.69 1.53
CA PRO A 144 -1.13 -8.02 1.78
C PRO A 144 -1.71 -7.23 0.60
N MET A 145 -0.87 -6.73 -0.33
CA MET A 145 -1.36 -5.96 -1.47
C MET A 145 -2.15 -6.82 -2.46
N TYR A 146 -1.79 -8.10 -2.60
CA TYR A 146 -2.52 -9.05 -3.46
C TYR A 146 -3.96 -9.26 -2.99
N LYS A 147 -4.24 -9.15 -1.69
CA LYS A 147 -5.59 -9.37 -1.17
C LYS A 147 -6.56 -8.25 -1.55
N ASN A 148 -6.12 -6.98 -1.55
CA ASN A 148 -6.99 -5.85 -1.92
C ASN A 148 -7.08 -5.59 -3.43
N ILE A 149 -6.12 -6.08 -4.22
CA ILE A 149 -6.19 -6.04 -5.69
C ILE A 149 -7.09 -7.16 -6.24
N LEU A 150 -7.17 -8.31 -5.54
CA LEU A 150 -7.92 -9.49 -5.99
C LEU A 150 -9.32 -9.65 -5.36
N PHE A 151 -9.60 -9.11 -4.17
CA PHE A 151 -10.82 -9.46 -3.40
C PHE A 151 -11.72 -8.29 -2.96
N LYS A 152 -11.92 -7.29 -3.82
CA LYS A 152 -13.02 -6.33 -3.62
C LYS A 152 -14.13 -6.60 -4.64
N ASN A 153 -15.12 -7.40 -4.22
CA ASN A 153 -16.49 -7.35 -4.76
C ASN A 153 -17.19 -6.11 -4.21
#